data_AF-A0A2D7XAX4-F1
#
_entry.id   AF-A0A2D7XAX4-F1
#
_cell.length_a   1.000
_cell.length_b   1.000
_cell.length_c   1.000
_cell.angle_alpha   90.00
_cell.angle_beta   90.00
_cell.angle_gamma   90.00
#
_symmetry.space_group_name_H-M   'P 1'
#
loop_
_entity.id
_entity.type
_entity.pdbx_description
1 polymer ?
#
loop_
_entity_poly.entity_id
_entity_poly.type
_entity_poly.pdbx_seq_one_letter_code
_entity_poly.pdbx_strand_id
1 'polypeptide(L)'
;MAVEKGTGSGGTPEATTVEETEVNVIDFPISGVTELEDGSVIVGDVPVEEEPLDTSFEANLAEAIDDNDLMTISNELSNEIQEDISSRQDWEDSYKRGIDLLGMTYEERTQPFEGASGVVHPLLAESVTQFQAQAYREMLPSGGPVRTQIIGQENPEVVAQAERIKSYMNYMITYEM
;
A
#
# COMPACT_ATOMS: atom_id res chain seq x y z
N MET A 1 -46.66 -28.37 88.85
CA MET A 1 -48.08 -28.51 88.48
C MET A 1 -48.09 -28.93 87.02
N ALA A 2 -48.54 -30.17 86.77
CA ALA A 2 -48.76 -30.88 85.50
C ALA A 2 -47.82 -30.60 84.31
N VAL A 3 -46.85 -31.51 84.13
CA VAL A 3 -46.26 -31.89 82.84
C VAL A 3 -47.00 -33.15 82.37
N GLU A 4 -47.27 -33.24 81.07
CA GLU A 4 -47.22 -34.43 80.19
C GLU A 4 -48.15 -34.17 78.99
N LYS A 5 -47.78 -34.47 77.74
CA LYS A 5 -47.37 -35.81 77.33
C LYS A 5 -46.61 -35.73 76.00
N GLY A 6 -45.35 -36.14 76.01
CA GLY A 6 -44.62 -36.52 74.82
C GLY A 6 -44.58 -38.04 74.73
N THR A 7 -45.11 -38.60 73.65
CA THR A 7 -44.81 -39.96 73.22
C THR A 7 -44.93 -40.00 71.70
N GLY A 8 -43.79 -40.04 71.04
CA GLY A 8 -43.70 -40.40 69.63
C GLY A 8 -43.98 -41.90 69.43
N SER A 9 -44.46 -42.24 68.24
CA SER A 9 -44.53 -43.61 67.72
C SER A 9 -44.58 -43.46 66.20
N GLY A 10 -43.51 -43.90 65.52
CA GLY A 10 -43.38 -43.81 64.07
C GLY A 10 -44.39 -44.67 63.31
N GLY A 11 -44.75 -44.19 62.13
CA GLY A 11 -45.44 -44.90 61.05
C GLY A 11 -44.86 -44.44 59.70
N THR A 12 -44.55 -45.40 58.84
CA THR A 12 -43.78 -45.31 57.58
C THR A 12 -44.55 -44.67 56.39
N PRO A 13 -43.87 -44.39 55.26
CA PRO A 13 -43.71 -43.08 54.65
C PRO A 13 -44.91 -42.64 53.79
N GLU A 14 -45.27 -41.36 53.88
CA GLU A 14 -46.19 -40.74 52.93
C GLU A 14 -45.42 -39.65 52.17
N ALA A 15 -45.34 -39.82 50.85
CA ALA A 15 -44.61 -38.97 49.94
C ALA A 15 -45.09 -37.52 50.07
N THR A 16 -44.30 -36.70 50.75
CA THR A 16 -44.52 -35.25 50.81
C THR A 16 -43.64 -34.64 49.74
N THR A 17 -44.29 -34.09 48.72
CA THR A 17 -43.71 -33.26 47.66
C THR A 17 -42.75 -32.25 48.29
N VAL A 18 -41.48 -32.32 47.90
CA VAL A 18 -40.52 -31.25 48.20
C VAL A 18 -40.81 -30.15 47.19
N GLU A 19 -41.35 -29.03 47.66
CA GLU A 19 -41.41 -27.80 46.87
C GLU A 19 -39.97 -27.38 46.53
N GLU A 20 -39.70 -27.24 45.23
CA GLU A 20 -38.48 -26.64 44.73
C GLU A 20 -38.40 -25.20 45.25
N THR A 21 -37.44 -24.94 46.12
CA THR A 21 -37.09 -23.56 46.47
C THR A 21 -36.37 -22.98 45.27
N GLU A 22 -37.06 -22.09 44.54
CA GLU A 22 -36.46 -21.27 43.51
C GLU A 22 -35.31 -20.46 44.13
N VAL A 23 -34.08 -20.82 43.81
CA VAL A 23 -32.91 -19.99 44.08
C VAL A 23 -33.01 -18.81 43.14
N ASN A 24 -33.48 -17.69 43.68
CA ASN A 24 -33.56 -16.43 42.94
C ASN A 24 -32.12 -15.92 42.73
N VAL A 25 -31.54 -16.23 41.58
CA VAL A 25 -30.25 -15.69 41.14
C VAL A 25 -30.48 -14.23 40.79
N ILE A 26 -30.01 -13.34 41.66
CA ILE A 26 -29.96 -11.91 41.38
C ILE A 26 -28.89 -11.72 40.31
N ASP A 27 -29.33 -11.46 39.08
CA ASP A 27 -28.47 -11.15 37.95
C ASP A 27 -27.93 -9.71 38.13
N PHE A 28 -26.68 -9.58 38.56
CA PHE A 28 -25.97 -8.32 38.52
C PHE A 28 -25.37 -8.18 37.11
N PRO A 29 -25.49 -7.01 36.44
CA PRO A 29 -24.85 -6.81 35.15
C PRO A 29 -23.33 -6.69 35.37
N ILE A 30 -22.60 -7.78 35.27
CA ILE A 30 -21.15 -7.76 35.33
C ILE A 30 -20.62 -7.52 33.91
N SER A 31 -20.17 -6.30 33.64
CA SER A 31 -19.38 -6.01 32.43
C SER A 31 -17.95 -6.51 32.64
N GLY A 32 -17.37 -7.16 31.62
CA GLY A 32 -16.00 -7.67 31.65
C GLY A 32 -15.88 -9.15 32.04
N VAL A 33 -16.37 -10.04 31.16
CA VAL A 33 -16.21 -11.50 31.25
C VAL A 33 -15.38 -11.97 30.06
N THR A 34 -14.18 -12.50 30.33
CA THR A 34 -13.34 -13.14 29.32
C THR A 34 -13.09 -14.60 29.72
N GLU A 35 -13.49 -15.53 28.84
CA GLU A 35 -13.28 -16.97 29.01
C GLU A 35 -11.89 -17.36 28.49
N LEU A 36 -11.13 -18.12 29.28
CA LEU A 36 -9.83 -18.68 28.86
C LEU A 36 -10.02 -20.10 28.32
N GLU A 37 -9.04 -20.56 27.52
CA GLU A 37 -9.05 -21.86 26.83
C GLU A 37 -9.10 -23.08 27.77
N ASP A 38 -8.89 -22.87 29.07
CA ASP A 38 -9.01 -23.88 30.13
C ASP A 38 -10.40 -23.93 30.81
N GLY A 39 -11.36 -23.13 30.34
CA GLY A 39 -12.72 -23.05 30.89
C GLY A 39 -12.82 -22.25 32.19
N SER A 40 -11.77 -21.55 32.59
CA SER A 40 -11.82 -20.58 33.69
C SER A 40 -12.31 -19.21 33.20
N VAL A 41 -13.08 -18.53 34.05
CA VAL A 41 -13.66 -17.22 33.74
C VAL A 41 -13.03 -16.17 34.63
N ILE A 42 -12.39 -15.17 34.03
CA ILE A 42 -11.87 -14.00 34.74
C ILE A 42 -12.97 -12.94 34.69
N VAL A 43 -13.40 -12.50 35.88
CA VAL A 43 -14.40 -11.44 36.05
C VAL A 43 -13.69 -10.17 36.50
N GLY A 44 -13.62 -9.19 35.61
CA GLY A 44 -12.93 -7.93 35.83
C GLY A 44 -12.42 -7.33 34.51
N ASP A 45 -12.30 -6.00 34.49
CA ASP A 45 -11.71 -5.27 33.37
C ASP A 45 -10.22 -5.66 33.29
N VAL A 46 -9.86 -6.46 32.29
CA VAL A 46 -8.46 -6.74 31.98
C VAL A 46 -7.92 -5.45 31.35
N PRO A 47 -6.97 -4.74 31.97
CA PRO A 47 -6.34 -3.62 31.30
C PRO A 47 -5.64 -4.20 30.07
N VAL A 48 -6.10 -3.80 28.88
CA VAL A 48 -5.35 -4.03 27.65
C VAL A 48 -4.05 -3.26 27.85
N GLU A 49 -2.94 -3.99 28.02
CA GLU A 49 -1.62 -3.37 27.98
C GLU A 49 -1.42 -2.84 26.56
N GLU A 50 -1.67 -1.55 26.36
CA GLU A 50 -1.25 -0.85 25.16
C GLU A 50 0.28 -0.93 25.11
N GLU A 51 0.82 -1.67 24.13
CA GLU A 51 2.26 -1.71 23.94
C GLU A 51 2.76 -0.28 23.70
N PRO A 52 3.86 0.13 24.36
CA PRO A 52 4.37 1.48 24.19
C PRO A 52 4.79 1.68 22.74
N LEU A 53 4.15 2.67 22.07
CA LEU A 53 4.47 3.06 20.70
C LEU A 53 5.98 3.37 20.60
N ASP A 54 6.67 2.67 19.70
CA ASP A 54 8.06 2.98 19.38
C ASP A 54 8.11 4.33 18.64
N THR A 55 8.80 5.29 19.24
CA THR A 55 8.97 6.66 18.70
C THR A 55 10.40 6.90 18.22
N SER A 56 11.19 5.84 18.02
CA SER A 56 12.50 5.91 17.38
C SER A 56 12.42 6.51 15.97
N PHE A 57 13.53 7.08 15.48
CA PHE A 57 13.60 7.70 14.15
C PHE A 57 13.27 6.73 13.00
N GLU A 58 13.50 5.43 13.21
CA GLU A 58 13.24 4.37 12.23
C GLU A 58 11.86 3.71 12.41
N ALA A 59 11.06 4.16 13.38
CA ALA A 59 9.78 3.55 13.69
C ALA A 59 8.72 3.83 12.61
N ASN A 60 7.81 2.87 12.44
CA ASN A 60 6.70 3.00 11.52
C ASN A 60 5.67 4.01 12.06
N LEU A 61 5.66 5.22 11.50
CA LEU A 61 4.73 6.28 11.92
C LEU A 61 3.26 5.91 11.72
N ALA A 62 2.94 4.95 10.84
CA ALA A 62 1.56 4.51 10.66
C ALA A 62 1.00 3.76 11.88
N GLU A 63 1.84 3.24 12.77
CA GLU A 63 1.39 2.59 14.02
C GLU A 63 1.14 3.60 15.15
N ALA A 64 1.66 4.81 15.01
CA ALA A 64 1.58 5.86 16.03
C ALA A 64 0.56 6.98 15.70
N ILE A 65 -0.02 6.98 14.48
CA ILE A 65 -1.02 7.94 14.03
C ILE A 65 -2.42 7.34 14.22
N ASP A 66 -3.41 8.18 14.55
CA ASP A 66 -4.80 7.76 14.68
C ASP A 66 -5.39 7.25 13.35
N ASP A 67 -6.22 6.21 13.43
CA ASP A 67 -6.82 5.57 12.25
C ASP A 67 -7.63 6.56 11.38
N ASN A 68 -8.25 7.59 11.97
CA ASN A 68 -9.01 8.58 11.20
C ASN A 68 -8.09 9.49 10.36
N ASP A 69 -6.94 9.86 10.92
CA ASP A 69 -5.93 10.66 10.22
C ASP A 69 -5.27 9.82 9.11
N LEU A 70 -4.93 8.55 9.40
CA LEU A 70 -4.44 7.61 8.38
C LEU A 70 -5.43 7.39 7.25
N MET A 71 -6.72 7.25 7.57
CA MET A 71 -7.76 7.07 6.56
C MET A 71 -7.91 8.34 5.70
N THR A 72 -7.78 9.53 6.30
CA THR A 72 -7.81 10.79 5.56
C THR A 72 -6.64 10.88 4.57
N ILE A 73 -5.42 10.63 5.04
CA ILE A 73 -4.19 10.65 4.22
C ILE A 73 -4.27 9.59 3.11
N SER A 74 -4.73 8.39 3.45
CA SER A 74 -4.88 7.29 2.49
C SER A 74 -5.87 7.63 1.37
N ASN A 75 -7.01 8.23 1.73
CA ASN A 75 -8.01 8.65 0.76
C ASN A 75 -7.50 9.80 -0.12
N GLU A 76 -6.85 10.81 0.47
CA GLU A 76 -6.24 11.92 -0.27
C GLU A 76 -5.21 11.40 -1.28
N LEU A 77 -4.25 10.59 -0.84
CA LEU A 77 -3.22 10.02 -1.69
C LEU A 77 -3.81 9.13 -2.80
N SER A 78 -4.79 8.29 -2.46
CA SER A 78 -5.44 7.42 -3.45
C SER A 78 -6.19 8.23 -4.50
N ASN A 79 -6.87 9.30 -4.09
CA ASN A 79 -7.57 10.20 -5.01
C ASN A 79 -6.57 10.95 -5.90
N GLU A 80 -5.49 11.51 -5.35
CA GLU A 80 -4.46 12.19 -6.13
C GLU A 80 -3.80 11.26 -7.16
N ILE A 81 -3.51 10.01 -6.79
CA ILE A 81 -2.97 9.00 -7.71
C ILE A 81 -3.98 8.69 -8.82
N GLN A 82 -5.26 8.53 -8.49
CA GLN A 82 -6.29 8.27 -9.49
C GLN A 82 -6.47 9.47 -10.43
N GLU A 83 -6.44 10.69 -9.89
CA GLU A 83 -6.48 11.92 -10.68
C GLU A 83 -5.28 12.01 -11.62
N ASP A 84 -4.06 11.76 -11.14
CA ASP A 84 -2.84 11.77 -11.96
C ASP A 84 -2.89 10.71 -13.08
N ILE A 85 -3.31 9.48 -12.77
CA ILE A 85 -3.51 8.42 -13.77
C ILE A 85 -4.56 8.84 -14.80
N SER A 86 -5.70 9.37 -14.35
CA SER A 86 -6.77 9.81 -15.25
C SER A 86 -6.32 10.96 -16.16
N SER A 87 -5.47 11.85 -15.65
CA SER A 87 -4.96 13.01 -16.40
C SER A 87 -4.07 12.61 -17.58
N ARG A 88 -3.35 11.48 -17.47
CA ARG A 88 -2.47 10.96 -18.53
C ARG A 88 -3.11 9.90 -19.43
N GLN A 89 -4.36 9.51 -19.16
CA GLN A 89 -5.07 8.47 -19.91
C GLN A 89 -5.08 8.74 -21.43
N ASP A 90 -5.41 9.97 -21.85
CA ASP A 90 -5.43 10.35 -23.26
C ASP A 90 -4.05 10.23 -23.94
N TRP A 91 -2.98 10.54 -23.20
CA TRP A 91 -1.61 10.39 -23.67
C TRP A 91 -1.25 8.91 -23.80
N GLU A 92 -1.59 8.08 -22.81
CA GLU A 92 -1.36 6.64 -22.85
C GLU A 92 -2.10 5.97 -24.01
N ASP A 93 -3.35 6.34 -24.25
CA ASP A 93 -4.15 5.80 -25.35
C ASP A 93 -3.62 6.26 -26.71
N SER A 94 -3.05 7.46 -26.79
CA SER A 94 -2.34 7.93 -27.98
C SER A 94 -1.03 7.17 -28.20
N TYR A 95 -0.31 6.87 -27.13
CA TYR A 95 0.93 6.10 -27.17
C TYR A 95 0.70 4.65 -27.60
N LYS A 96 -0.30 3.96 -27.03
CA LYS A 96 -0.70 2.59 -27.41
C LYS A 96 -1.06 2.52 -28.89
N ARG A 97 -1.95 3.40 -29.36
CA ARG A 97 -2.29 3.51 -30.80
C ARG A 97 -1.07 3.77 -31.67
N GLY A 98 -0.11 4.56 -31.18
CA GLY A 98 1.16 4.80 -31.87
C GLY A 98 1.95 3.51 -32.08
N ILE A 99 2.10 2.69 -31.04
CA ILE A 99 2.81 1.40 -31.12
C ILE A 99 2.10 0.43 -32.06
N ASP A 100 0.78 0.37 -32.03
CA ASP A 100 -0.01 -0.50 -32.92
C ASP A 100 0.21 -0.11 -34.39
N LEU A 101 0.26 1.20 -34.67
CA LEU A 101 0.58 1.74 -36.01
C LEU A 101 2.02 1.44 -36.46
N LEU A 102 2.96 1.26 -35.53
CA LEU A 102 4.31 0.82 -35.86
C LEU A 102 4.37 -0.68 -36.20
N GLY A 103 3.33 -1.45 -35.85
CA GLY A 103 3.25 -2.88 -36.15
C GLY A 103 4.25 -3.73 -35.35
N MET A 104 4.66 -3.27 -34.17
CA MET A 104 5.55 -4.03 -33.28
C MET A 104 4.87 -5.24 -32.65
N THR A 105 3.54 -5.20 -32.52
CA THR A 105 2.73 -6.28 -31.98
C THR A 105 2.03 -7.02 -33.11
N TYR A 106 2.12 -8.36 -33.08
CA TYR A 106 1.36 -9.21 -33.99
C TYR A 106 -0.06 -9.37 -33.44
N GLU A 107 -1.04 -8.78 -34.13
CA GLU A 107 -2.46 -9.04 -33.84
C GLU A 107 -2.97 -10.20 -34.70
N GLU A 108 -3.50 -11.24 -34.06
CA GLU A 108 -4.27 -12.27 -34.75
C GLU A 108 -5.60 -11.68 -35.21
N ARG A 109 -5.70 -11.36 -36.50
CA ARG A 109 -6.94 -10.83 -37.08
C ARG A 109 -7.87 -11.97 -37.46
N THR A 110 -9.13 -11.85 -37.06
CA THR A 110 -10.21 -12.78 -37.38
C THR A 110 -11.01 -12.37 -38.63
N GLN A 111 -10.72 -11.18 -39.19
CA GLN A 111 -11.36 -10.65 -40.39
C GLN A 111 -10.32 -10.27 -41.47
N PRO A 112 -10.58 -10.53 -42.76
CA PRO A 112 -11.79 -11.13 -43.35
C PRO A 112 -11.90 -12.66 -43.17
N PHE A 113 -10.83 -13.32 -42.72
CA PHE A 113 -10.81 -14.72 -42.28
C PHE A 113 -9.82 -14.87 -41.11
N GLU A 114 -9.95 -15.95 -40.36
CA GLU A 114 -9.09 -16.26 -39.20
C GLU A 114 -7.64 -16.46 -39.64
N GLY A 115 -6.72 -15.70 -39.03
CA GLY A 115 -5.31 -15.69 -39.39
C GLY A 115 -4.96 -14.81 -40.59
N ALA A 116 -5.84 -13.87 -40.98
CA ALA A 116 -5.51 -12.90 -42.02
C ALA A 116 -4.37 -11.97 -41.57
N SER A 117 -3.25 -11.98 -42.29
CA SER A 117 -2.13 -11.07 -42.00
C SER A 117 -2.49 -9.63 -42.33
N GLY A 118 -2.39 -8.73 -41.35
CA GLY A 118 -2.39 -7.29 -41.57
C GLY A 118 -1.04 -6.83 -42.11
N VAL A 119 -1.05 -6.02 -43.18
CA VAL A 119 0.16 -5.35 -43.66
C VAL A 119 0.19 -3.96 -43.05
N VAL A 120 1.16 -3.70 -42.18
CA VAL A 120 1.46 -2.36 -41.65
C VAL A 120 2.48 -1.68 -42.55
N HIS A 121 2.31 -0.38 -42.80
CA HIS A 121 3.21 0.38 -43.66
C HIS A 121 4.55 0.65 -42.94
N PRO A 122 5.71 0.19 -43.47
CA PRO A 122 6.98 0.26 -42.74
C PRO A 122 7.55 1.68 -42.56
N LEU A 123 7.08 2.67 -43.33
CA LEU A 123 7.56 4.07 -43.26
C LEU A 123 7.57 4.67 -41.86
N LEU A 124 6.57 4.36 -41.02
CA LEU A 124 6.52 4.90 -39.66
C LEU A 124 7.63 4.30 -38.79
N ALA A 125 7.80 2.97 -38.84
CA ALA A 125 8.87 2.27 -38.13
C ALA A 125 10.26 2.71 -38.61
N GLU A 126 10.43 2.89 -39.92
CA GLU A 126 11.66 3.42 -40.51
C GLU A 126 11.94 4.84 -40.01
N SER A 127 10.93 5.73 -40.07
CA SER A 127 11.06 7.13 -39.63
C SER A 127 11.41 7.24 -38.15
N VAL A 128 10.80 6.42 -37.29
CA VAL A 128 11.10 6.38 -35.85
C VAL A 128 12.52 5.89 -35.60
N THR A 129 12.97 4.87 -36.30
CA THR A 129 14.35 4.36 -36.19
C THR A 129 15.36 5.41 -36.66
N GLN A 130 15.07 6.09 -37.77
CA GLN A 130 15.91 7.18 -38.28
C GLN A 130 15.96 8.35 -37.29
N PHE A 131 14.81 8.76 -36.74
CA PHE A 131 14.73 9.80 -35.72
C PHE A 131 15.52 9.41 -34.48
N GLN A 132 15.36 8.20 -33.96
CA GLN A 132 16.11 7.70 -32.80
C GLN A 132 17.61 7.72 -33.07
N ALA A 133 18.05 7.27 -34.24
CA ALA A 133 19.46 7.26 -34.61
C ALA A 133 20.07 8.67 -34.75
N GLN A 134 19.27 9.67 -35.13
CA GLN A 134 19.68 11.07 -35.17
C GLN A 134 19.68 11.70 -33.78
N ALA A 135 18.60 11.52 -33.02
CA ALA A 135 18.45 12.04 -31.66
C ALA A 135 19.51 11.47 -30.72
N TYR A 136 19.85 10.19 -30.84
CA TYR A 136 20.91 9.57 -30.03
C TYR A 136 22.27 10.23 -30.27
N ARG A 137 22.59 10.52 -31.54
CA ARG A 137 23.83 11.22 -31.90
C ARG A 137 23.87 12.66 -31.38
N GLU A 138 22.72 13.33 -31.31
CA GLU A 138 22.62 14.69 -30.79
C GLU A 138 22.65 14.74 -29.26
N MET A 139 21.97 13.80 -28.59
CA MET A 139 21.95 13.73 -27.12
C MET A 139 23.28 13.26 -26.55
N LEU A 140 23.97 12.34 -27.21
CA LEU A 140 25.23 11.76 -26.74
C LEU A 140 26.30 11.86 -27.84
N PRO A 141 26.84 13.07 -28.08
CA PRO A 141 27.92 13.25 -29.02
C PRO A 141 29.21 12.64 -28.46
N SER A 142 30.14 12.28 -29.35
CA SER A 142 31.45 11.70 -28.97
C SER A 142 32.30 12.61 -28.07
N GLY A 143 32.05 13.92 -28.09
CA GLY A 143 32.70 14.90 -27.20
C GLY A 143 32.06 15.04 -25.81
N GLY A 144 31.00 14.28 -25.53
CA GLY A 144 30.22 14.35 -24.30
C GLY A 144 29.05 15.37 -24.39
N PRO A 145 27.92 15.09 -23.72
CA PRO A 145 26.70 15.90 -23.79
C PRO A 145 26.85 17.30 -23.17
N VAL A 146 27.78 17.48 -22.23
CA VAL A 146 27.91 18.72 -21.46
C VAL A 146 28.86 19.68 -22.18
N ARG A 147 28.35 20.88 -22.45
CA ARG A 147 29.09 22.00 -23.02
C ARG A 147 29.07 23.16 -22.02
N THR A 148 30.23 23.74 -21.76
CA THR A 148 30.36 24.92 -20.88
C THR A 148 30.47 26.18 -21.74
N GLN A 149 29.81 27.24 -21.30
CA GLN A 149 29.91 28.57 -21.89
C GLN A 149 30.23 29.56 -20.77
N ILE A 150 31.25 30.39 -20.99
CA ILE A 150 31.65 31.42 -20.03
C ILE A 150 30.83 32.67 -20.35
N ILE A 151 30.11 33.19 -19.35
CA ILE A 151 29.35 34.43 -19.45
C ILE A 151 30.16 35.52 -18.76
N GLY A 152 30.62 36.54 -19.50
CA GLY A 152 31.36 37.69 -18.96
C GLY A 152 32.80 37.76 -19.45
N GLN A 153 33.68 38.39 -18.66
CA GLN A 153 35.11 38.50 -19.01
C GLN A 153 35.81 37.15 -18.87
N GLU A 154 36.46 36.72 -19.95
CA GLU A 154 37.29 35.53 -19.95
C GLU A 154 38.60 35.80 -19.20
N ASN A 155 38.80 35.07 -18.10
CA ASN A 155 40.06 35.03 -17.37
C ASN A 155 40.60 33.58 -17.43
N PRO A 156 41.92 33.34 -17.60
CA PRO A 156 42.51 32.00 -17.62
C PRO A 156 42.03 31.05 -16.51
N GLU A 157 41.80 31.55 -15.30
CA GLU A 157 41.29 30.72 -14.18
C GLU A 157 39.85 30.22 -14.42
N VAL A 158 38.99 31.07 -14.98
CA VAL A 158 37.59 30.74 -15.28
C VAL A 158 37.53 29.76 -16.45
N VAL A 159 38.41 29.92 -17.45
CA VAL A 159 38.54 28.97 -18.57
C VAL A 159 38.98 27.59 -18.06
N ALA A 160 39.98 27.54 -17.18
CA ALA A 160 40.43 26.28 -16.58
C ALA A 160 39.34 25.62 -15.72
N GLN A 161 38.54 26.41 -15.00
CA GLN A 161 37.41 25.90 -14.24
C GLN A 161 36.31 25.35 -15.15
N ALA A 162 35.98 26.05 -16.24
CA ALA A 162 34.98 25.61 -17.20
C ALA A 162 35.37 24.28 -17.87
N GLU A 163 36.65 24.10 -18.23
CA GLU A 163 37.11 22.84 -18.82
C GLU A 163 37.08 21.70 -17.79
N ARG A 164 37.48 21.96 -16.54
CA ARG A 164 37.41 20.94 -15.47
C ARG A 164 35.98 20.46 -15.21
N ILE A 165 35.02 21.38 -15.12
CA ILE A 165 33.60 21.02 -14.91
C ILE A 165 33.09 20.22 -16.10
N LYS A 166 33.41 20.66 -17.32
CA LYS A 166 33.05 19.95 -18.55
C LYS A 166 33.61 18.54 -18.57
N SER A 167 34.90 18.35 -18.28
CA SER A 167 35.52 17.03 -18.27
C SER A 167 34.94 16.12 -17.17
N TYR A 168 34.70 16.66 -15.97
CA TYR A 168 34.16 15.88 -14.86
C TYR A 168 32.71 15.44 -15.12
N MET A 169 31.84 16.35 -15.55
CA MET A 169 30.43 16.03 -15.82
C MET A 169 30.28 15.08 -17.01
N ASN A 170 31.08 15.27 -18.07
CA ASN A 170 31.09 14.31 -19.16
C ASN A 170 31.59 12.93 -18.71
N TYR A 171 32.64 12.87 -17.87
CA TYR A 171 33.11 11.59 -17.32
C TYR A 171 32.02 10.87 -16.51
N MET A 172 31.34 11.58 -15.60
CA MET A 172 30.26 11.02 -14.79
C MET A 172 29.15 10.42 -15.66
N ILE A 173 28.71 11.15 -16.69
CA ILE A 173 27.60 10.72 -17.56
C ILE A 173 28.00 9.57 -18.49
N THR A 174 29.25 9.52 -18.96
CA THR A 174 29.65 8.51 -19.97
C THR A 174 30.30 7.25 -19.40
N TYR A 175 30.83 7.28 -18.17
CA TYR A 175 31.61 6.16 -17.61
C TYR A 175 31.19 5.67 -16.22
N GLU A 176 30.69 6.53 -15.34
CA GLU A 176 30.43 6.18 -13.94
C GLU A 176 28.96 5.84 -13.67
N MET A 177 28.03 6.50 -14.38
CA MET A 177 26.59 6.22 -14.36
C MET A 177 26.23 4.98 -15.18
#